data_AF-A0A937W7X4-F1
#
_entry.id   AF-A0A937W7X4-F1
#
_cell.length_a   1.000
_cell.length_b   1.000
_cell.length_c   1.000
_cell.angle_alpha   90.00
_cell.angle_beta   90.00
_cell.angle_gamma   90.00
#
_symmetry.space_group_name_H-M   'P 1'
#
loop_
_entity.id
_entity.type
_entity.pdbx_description
1 polymer ?
#
loop_
_entity_poly.entity_id
_entity_poly.type
_entity_poly.pdbx_seq_one_letter_code
_entity_poly.pdbx_strand_id
1 'polypeptide(L)' 'MNAVDTFRMDKSVLSVTSLFDEADEKAYWLSKTPHERLEAVELMRQINYGYNPITSRLQRVLEVAQLTSS' A
#
# COMPACT_ATOMS: atom_id res chain seq x y z
N MET A 1 -5.59 -14.49 6.71
CA MET A 1 -4.60 -14.43 5.61
C MET A 1 -4.72 -13.07 5.00
N ASN A 2 -3.67 -12.25 5.06
CA ASN A 2 -3.68 -10.92 4.47
C ASN A 2 -3.49 -11.05 2.96
N ALA A 3 -4.06 -10.15 2.16
CA ALA A 3 -3.96 -10.19 0.69
C ALA A 3 -2.49 -10.16 0.21
N VAL A 4 -1.62 -9.50 0.98
CA VAL A 4 -0.17 -9.42 0.75
C VAL A 4 0.51 -10.79 0.90
N ASP A 5 0.03 -11.65 1.81
CA ASP A 5 0.63 -12.98 2.05
C ASP A 5 0.48 -13.91 0.83
N THR A 6 -0.55 -13.67 0.02
CA THR A 6 -0.85 -14.43 -1.20
C THR A 6 -0.30 -13.78 -2.46
N PHE A 7 0.15 -12.53 -2.39
CA PHE A 7 0.62 -11.81 -3.56
C PHE A 7 1.97 -12.38 -4.02
N ARG A 8 2.02 -12.89 -5.26
CA ARG A 8 3.25 -13.32 -5.91
C ARG A 8 3.54 -12.42 -7.10
N MET A 9 4.74 -11.86 -7.13
CA MET A 9 5.25 -11.16 -8.30
C MET A 9 5.39 -12.15 -9.47
N ASP A 10 4.85 -11.76 -10.63
CA ASP A 10 5.16 -12.42 -11.89
C ASP A 10 6.60 -12.08 -12.31
N LYS A 11 7.47 -13.08 -12.31
CA LYS A 11 8.89 -12.93 -12.64
C LYS A 11 9.15 -13.04 -14.14
N SER A 12 8.16 -13.44 -14.93
CA SER A 12 8.31 -13.57 -16.40
C SER A 12 8.43 -12.22 -17.10
N VAL A 13 7.93 -11.16 -16.46
CA VAL A 13 7.98 -9.76 -16.96
C VAL A 13 9.16 -8.96 -16.42
N LEU A 14 10.06 -9.55 -15.63
CA LEU A 14 11.22 -8.86 -15.08
C LEU A 14 12.31 -8.69 -16.15
N SER A 15 12.74 -7.44 -16.36
CA SER A 15 13.88 -7.08 -17.20
C SER A 15 14.96 -6.39 -16.37
N VAL A 16 16.21 -6.50 -16.81
CA VAL A 16 17.36 -5.80 -16.21
C VAL A 16 17.87 -4.80 -17.25
N THR A 17 17.90 -3.52 -16.88
CA THR A 17 18.33 -2.41 -17.74
C THR A 17 19.48 -1.61 -17.10
N SER A 18 20.18 -0.79 -17.89
CA SER A 18 21.19 0.12 -17.35
C SER A 18 20.53 1.26 -16.57
N LEU A 19 21.19 1.73 -15.51
CA LEU A 19 20.75 2.91 -14.76
C LEU A 19 20.77 4.19 -15.61
N PHE A 20 21.54 4.21 -16.70
CA PHE A 20 21.68 5.36 -17.59
C PHE A 20 20.75 5.33 -18.81
N ASP A 21 19.98 4.25 -18.98
CA ASP A 21 19.00 4.15 -20.05
C ASP A 21 17.73 4.94 -19.70
N GLU A 22 16.92 5.28 -20.70
CA GLU A 22 15.66 5.97 -20.48
C GLU A 22 14.66 5.04 -19.76
N ALA A 23 14.04 5.57 -18.71
CA ALA A 23 13.12 4.88 -17.83
C ALA A 23 11.74 4.69 -18.49
N ASP A 24 11.28 3.43 -18.65
CA ASP A 24 10.00 3.10 -19.26
C ASP A 24 8.83 3.08 -18.26
N GLU A 25 9.10 3.23 -16.96
CA GLU A 25 8.11 3.10 -15.89
C GLU A 25 7.00 4.15 -16.03
N LYS A 26 7.36 5.37 -16.45
CA LYS A 26 6.38 6.44 -16.66
C LYS A 26 5.39 6.08 -17.76
N ALA A 27 5.87 5.56 -18.88
CA ALA A 27 5.02 5.13 -19.99
C ALA A 27 4.12 3.96 -19.57
N TYR A 28 4.68 3.00 -18.83
CA TYR A 28 3.93 1.88 -18.25
C TYR A 28 2.77 2.38 -17.37
N TRP A 29 3.03 3.28 -16.41
CA TRP A 29 1.98 3.78 -15.51
C TRP A 29 0.92 4.63 -16.23
N LEU A 30 1.30 5.34 -17.30
CA LEU A 30 0.34 6.06 -18.14
C LEU A 30 -0.54 5.13 -18.98
N SER A 31 -0.07 3.92 -19.30
CA SER A 31 -0.87 2.90 -20.00
C SER A 31 -1.97 2.28 -19.13
N LYS A 32 -1.89 2.42 -17.80
CA LYS A 32 -2.84 1.86 -16.85
C LYS A 32 -4.03 2.78 -16.59
N THR A 33 -5.18 2.17 -16.38
CA THR A 33 -6.39 2.89 -15.94
C THR A 33 -6.17 3.54 -14.57
N PRO A 34 -6.93 4.59 -14.23
CA PRO A 34 -6.89 5.17 -12.89
C PRO A 34 -7.18 4.14 -11.77
N HIS A 35 -8.05 3.16 -12.04
CA HIS A 35 -8.41 2.13 -11.07
C HIS A 35 -7.24 1.19 -10.76
N GLU A 36 -6.58 0.64 -11.80
CA GLU A 36 -5.41 -0.23 -11.63
C GLU A 36 -4.26 0.48 -10.89
N ARG A 37 -4.07 1.79 -11.15
CA ARG A 37 -3.08 2.60 -10.43
C ARG A 37 -3.42 2.73 -8.94
N LEU A 38 -4.70 2.92 -8.63
CA LEU A 38 -5.16 3.01 -7.24
C LEU A 38 -4.95 1.69 -6.48
N GLU A 39 -5.26 0.56 -7.13
CA GLU A 39 -5.02 -0.77 -6.56
C GLU A 39 -3.53 -1.01 -6.28
N ALA A 40 -2.65 -0.63 -7.21
CA ALA A 40 -1.20 -0.75 -7.03
C ALA A 40 -0.69 0.09 -5.86
N VAL A 41 -1.20 1.32 -5.70
CA VAL A 41 -0.85 2.19 -4.56
C VAL A 41 -1.34 1.61 -3.24
N GLU A 42 -2.55 1.06 -3.18
CA GLU A 42 -3.07 0.42 -1.97
C GLU A 42 -2.25 -0.82 -1.58
N LEU A 43 -1.84 -1.63 -2.56
CA LEU A 43 -0.94 -2.75 -2.32
C LEU A 43 0.40 -2.28 -1.73
N MET A 44 1.01 -1.23 -2.28
CA MET A 44 2.23 -0.65 -1.73
C MET A 44 2.04 -0.10 -0.32
N ARG A 45 0.90 0.54 -0.04
CA ARG A 45 0.55 1.00 1.31
C ARG A 45 0.49 -0.18 2.29
N GLN A 46 -0.14 -1.28 1.91
CA GLN A 46 -0.25 -2.48 2.76
C GLN A 46 1.11 -3.12 3.04
N ILE A 47 1.99 -3.19 2.03
CA ILE A 47 3.36 -3.72 2.17
C ILE A 47 4.20 -2.82 3.09
N ASN A 48 4.23 -1.51 2.85
CA ASN A 48 5.14 -0.59 3.54
C ASN A 48 4.74 -0.34 5.01
N TYR A 49 3.44 -0.34 5.31
CA TYR A 49 2.95 0.01 6.65
C TYR A 49 2.50 -1.18 7.48
N GLY A 50 2.56 -2.40 6.93
CA GLY A 50 2.06 -3.60 7.58
C GLY A 50 0.54 -3.57 7.69
N TYR A 51 -0.15 -4.30 6.81
CA TYR A 51 -1.59 -4.41 6.89
C TYR A 51 -2.00 -5.46 7.93
N ASN A 52 -2.60 -4.99 9.03
CA ASN A 52 -3.28 -5.84 10.00
C ASN A 52 -4.77 -5.44 10.05
N PRO A 53 -5.68 -6.25 9.48
CA PRO A 53 -7.12 -5.95 9.46
C PRO A 53 -7.77 -5.95 10.86
N ILE A 54 -7.05 -6.40 11.90
CA ILE A 54 -7.52 -6.43 13.29
C ILE A 54 -7.13 -5.15 14.05
N THR A 55 -6.07 -4.44 13.63
CA THR A 55 -5.69 -3.13 14.22
C THR A 55 -6.33 -1.94 13.51
N SER A 56 -7.03 -2.16 12.39
CA SER A 56 -7.64 -1.12 11.56
C SER A 56 -8.97 -0.56 12.09
N ARG A 57 -9.01 -0.26 13.41
CA ARG A 57 -9.89 0.70 14.12
C ARG A 57 -10.95 0.06 15.03
N LEU A 58 -10.69 0.08 16.34
CA LEU A 58 -11.71 0.60 17.24
C LEU A 58 -11.81 2.11 16.99
N GLN A 59 -13.00 2.58 16.63
CA GLN A 59 -13.31 4.00 16.63
C GLN A 59 -13.10 4.52 18.06
N ARG A 60 -12.09 5.38 18.26
CA ARG A 60 -11.88 6.05 19.55
C ARG A 60 -12.80 7.26 19.60
N VAL A 61 -13.81 7.23 20.46
CA VAL A 61 -14.51 8.44 20.88
C VAL A 61 -13.62 9.12 21.89
N LEU A 62 -13.30 10.40 21.68
CA LEU A 62 -12.59 11.20 22.66
C LEU A 62 -13.58 11.53 23.78
N GLU A 63 -13.28 11.08 25.00
CA GLU A 63 -14.03 11.46 26.21
C GLU A 63 -13.17 12.39 27.06
N VAL A 64 -13.78 13.46 27.58
CA VAL A 64 -13.14 14.38 28.53
C VAL A 64 -13.56 13.96 29.95
N ALA A 65 -12.62 13.41 30.73
CA ALA A 65 -12.86 13.09 32.13
C ALA A 65 -12.56 14.30 33.04
N GLN A 66 -13.40 14.56 34.04
CA GLN A 66 -13.09 15.54 35.07
C GLN A 66 -12.13 14.95 36.11
N LEU A 67 -11.03 15.66 36.37
CA LEU A 67 -10.12 15.33 37.46
C LEU A 67 -10.79 15.67 38.79
N THR A 68 -11.15 14.66 39.59
CA THR A 68 -11.66 14.87 40.94
C THR A 68 -10.49 15.03 41.91
N SER A 69 -10.30 16.22 42.48
CA SER A 69 -9.37 16.43 43.59
C SER A 69 -10.02 15.98 44.90
N SER A 70 -9.30 15.15 45.67
CA SER A 70 -9.67 14.75 47.03
C SER A 70 -9.58 15.90 48.03
#